data_AF-A0A2J8Y5Q7-F1
#
_entry.id   AF-A0A2J8Y5Q7-F1
#
_cell.length_a   1.000
_cell.length_b   1.000
_cell.length_c   1.000
_cell.angle_alpha   90.00
_cell.angle_beta   90.00
_cell.angle_gamma   90.00
#
_symmetry.space_group_name_H-M   'P 1'
#
loop_
_entity.id
_entity.type
_entity.pdbx_description
1 polymer ?
#
loop_
_entity_poly.entity_id
_entity_poly.type
_entity_poly.pdbx_seq_one_letter_code
_entity_poly.pdbx_strand_id
1 'polypeptide(L)'
;MRLLAWLIFLAHWGGARAEPGKFWHIADLHLDPDYKVSKDPFQVCPSAGSQPVPDAGPWGDYLCDSPWALINSSIYAMKEIEPEPDFILWTGAVPSFSSAPS
;
A
#
# COMPACT_ATOMS: atom_id res chain seq x y z
N MET A 1 49.32 -17.60 25.70
CA MET A 1 48.96 -16.16 25.70
C MET A 1 48.38 -15.67 24.37
N ARG A 2 48.92 -16.03 23.19
CA ARG A 2 48.40 -15.57 21.88
C ARG A 2 47.01 -16.08 21.51
N LEU A 3 46.71 -17.35 21.81
CA LEU A 3 45.38 -17.96 21.60
C LEU A 3 44.29 -17.31 22.45
N LEU A 4 44.60 -16.99 23.71
CA LEU A 4 43.66 -16.32 24.62
C LEU A 4 43.35 -14.89 24.13
N ALA A 5 44.36 -14.17 23.64
CA ALA A 5 44.17 -12.84 23.07
C ALA A 5 43.31 -12.86 21.79
N TRP A 6 43.43 -13.89 20.95
CA TRP A 6 42.60 -14.07 19.75
C TRP A 6 41.15 -14.41 20.08
N LEU A 7 40.92 -15.27 21.07
CA LEU A 7 39.58 -15.63 21.55
C LEU A 7 38.85 -14.41 22.14
N ILE A 8 39.56 -13.55 22.88
CA ILE A 8 39.01 -12.30 23.41
C ILE A 8 38.68 -11.32 22.26
N PHE A 9 39.55 -11.21 21.24
CA PHE A 9 39.29 -10.37 20.06
C PHE A 9 38.05 -10.82 19.26
N LEU A 10 37.85 -12.12 19.08
CA LEU A 10 36.66 -12.67 18.41
C LEU A 10 35.39 -12.48 19.24
N ALA A 11 35.47 -12.63 20.56
CA ALA A 11 34.35 -12.39 21.47
C ALA A 11 33.90 -10.92 21.53
N HIS A 12 34.81 -9.97 21.26
CA HIS A 12 34.51 -8.54 21.26
C HIS A 12 34.05 -8.00 19.88
N TRP A 13 34.18 -8.81 18.82
CA TRP A 13 33.69 -8.46 17.47
C TRP A 13 32.24 -8.93 17.22
N GLY A 14 31.69 -9.77 18.10
CA GLY A 14 30.35 -10.35 17.99
C GLY A 14 29.20 -9.46 18.47
N GLY A 15 29.37 -8.13 18.48
CA GLY A 15 28.27 -7.21 18.74
C GLY A 15 27.33 -7.16 17.54
N ALA A 16 26.38 -8.09 17.46
CA ALA A 16 25.30 -8.03 16.48
C ALA A 16 24.54 -6.71 16.68
N ARG A 17 24.70 -5.78 15.74
CA ARG A 17 23.90 -4.55 15.72
C ARG A 17 22.47 -4.97 15.40
N ALA A 18 21.55 -4.74 16.32
CA ALA A 18 20.14 -4.94 16.04
C ALA A 18 19.72 -3.95 14.94
N GLU A 19 19.16 -4.46 13.85
CA GLU A 19 18.56 -3.61 12.84
C GLU A 19 17.33 -2.91 13.42
N PRO A 20 17.10 -1.61 13.12
CA PRO A 20 15.88 -0.93 13.53
C PRO A 20 14.64 -1.65 12.99
N GLY A 21 13.64 -1.81 13.85
CA GLY A 21 12.35 -2.35 13.44
C GLY A 21 11.66 -1.48 12.39
N LYS A 22 10.80 -2.09 11.57
CA LYS A 22 10.09 -1.45 10.47
C LYS A 22 8.63 -1.88 10.49
N PHE A 23 7.75 -0.96 10.11
CA PHE A 23 6.33 -1.26 9.96
C PHE A 23 5.76 -0.49 8.79
N TRP A 24 4.70 -1.03 8.20
CA TRP A 24 3.89 -0.32 7.22
C TRP A 24 2.73 0.38 7.91
N HIS A 25 2.36 1.57 7.42
CA HIS A 25 1.08 2.19 7.72
C HIS A 25 0.34 2.45 6.41
N ILE A 26 -0.81 1.79 6.24
CA ILE A 26 -1.73 2.00 5.12
C ILE A 26 -3.10 2.42 5.63
N ALA A 27 -3.79 3.25 4.86
CA ALA A 27 -5.10 3.79 5.20
C ALA A 27 -5.89 4.05 3.91
N ASP A 28 -7.20 4.24 4.03
CA ASP A 28 -8.03 4.87 3.00
C ASP A 28 -7.84 4.28 1.58
N LEU A 29 -7.77 2.95 1.47
CA LEU A 29 -7.59 2.30 0.17
C LEU A 29 -8.76 2.57 -0.79
N HIS A 30 -9.97 2.80 -0.25
CA HIS A 30 -11.20 3.14 -0.99
C HIS A 30 -11.35 2.35 -2.28
N LEU A 31 -11.78 1.09 -2.19
CA LEU A 31 -12.03 0.27 -3.38
C LEU A 31 -13.32 0.72 -4.07
N ASP A 32 -13.23 1.13 -5.33
CA ASP A 32 -14.38 1.19 -6.23
C ASP A 32 -14.48 -0.16 -7.00
N PRO A 33 -15.45 -1.03 -6.65
CA PRO A 33 -15.60 -2.33 -7.30
C PRO A 33 -16.10 -2.23 -8.74
N ASP A 34 -16.72 -1.10 -9.12
CA ASP A 34 -17.33 -0.88 -10.42
C ASP A 34 -16.44 -0.05 -11.36
N TYR A 35 -15.23 0.32 -10.91
CA TYR A 35 -14.25 1.00 -11.76
C TYR A 35 -13.97 0.21 -13.03
N LYS A 36 -14.13 0.86 -14.18
CA LYS A 36 -13.80 0.29 -15.49
C LYS A 36 -13.31 1.37 -16.45
N VAL A 37 -12.31 1.01 -17.25
CA VAL A 37 -11.90 1.86 -18.38
C VAL A 37 -13.03 1.85 -19.41
N SER A 38 -13.69 2.99 -19.57
CA SER A 38 -14.84 3.19 -20.45
C SER A 38 -14.56 4.31 -21.45
N LYS A 39 -15.19 4.23 -22.63
CA LYS A 39 -15.23 5.34 -23.59
C LYS A 39 -16.29 6.39 -23.21
N ASP A 40 -17.28 6.00 -22.41
CA ASP A 40 -18.27 6.90 -21.84
C ASP A 40 -17.72 7.46 -20.51
N PRO A 41 -17.43 8.78 -20.43
CA PRO A 41 -16.84 9.38 -19.23
C PRO A 41 -17.77 9.36 -18.01
N PHE A 42 -19.07 9.08 -18.17
CA PHE A 42 -20.01 8.96 -17.05
C PHE A 42 -20.19 7.51 -16.56
N GLN A 43 -19.48 6.56 -17.15
CA GLN A 43 -19.53 5.14 -16.78
C GLN A 43 -18.17 4.58 -16.38
N VAL A 44 -17.25 5.43 -15.93
CA VAL A 44 -15.93 4.97 -15.46
C VAL A 44 -16.02 4.44 -14.04
N CYS A 45 -16.58 5.21 -13.12
CA CYS A 45 -16.64 4.86 -11.70
C CYS A 45 -17.85 5.56 -11.03
N PRO A 46 -18.63 4.88 -10.17
CA PRO A 46 -19.69 5.53 -9.41
C PRO A 46 -19.16 6.55 -8.39
N SER A 47 -17.93 6.39 -7.90
CA SER A 47 -17.32 7.32 -6.92
C SER A 47 -17.15 8.75 -7.45
N ALA A 48 -17.05 8.96 -8.77
CA ALA A 48 -17.00 10.29 -9.38
C ALA A 48 -18.36 11.02 -9.34
N GLY A 49 -19.44 10.31 -8.99
CA GLY A 49 -20.80 10.84 -8.97
C GLY A 49 -21.25 11.28 -10.36
N SER A 50 -21.57 12.56 -10.52
CA SER A 50 -22.00 13.16 -11.79
C SER A 50 -20.86 13.80 -12.59
N GLN A 51 -19.61 13.69 -12.12
CA GLN A 51 -18.46 14.27 -12.81
C GLN A 51 -18.03 13.37 -13.97
N PRO A 52 -17.80 13.93 -15.18
CA PRO A 52 -17.25 13.16 -16.28
C PRO A 52 -15.78 12.82 -16.03
N VAL A 53 -15.40 11.57 -16.29
CA VAL A 53 -14.03 11.05 -16.17
C VAL A 53 -13.48 10.73 -17.57
N PRO A 54 -12.92 11.71 -18.30
CA PRO A 54 -12.37 11.47 -19.63
C PRO A 54 -11.04 10.71 -19.55
N ASP A 55 -10.80 9.82 -20.52
CA ASP A 55 -9.50 9.13 -20.72
C ASP A 55 -8.96 8.36 -19.50
N ALA A 56 -9.87 7.75 -18.73
CA ALA A 56 -9.54 6.96 -17.54
C ALA A 56 -8.52 5.83 -17.82
N GLY A 57 -7.54 5.69 -16.93
CA GLY A 57 -6.45 4.71 -17.05
C GLY A 57 -6.72 3.38 -16.35
N PRO A 58 -5.91 2.33 -16.60
CA PRO A 58 -6.08 1.04 -15.92
C PRO A 58 -5.72 1.07 -14.43
N TRP A 59 -5.02 2.11 -13.99
CA TRP A 59 -4.53 2.26 -12.60
C TRP A 59 -5.38 3.23 -11.77
N GLY A 60 -6.46 3.76 -12.33
CA GLY A 60 -7.31 4.72 -11.65
C GLY A 60 -7.42 6.06 -12.38
N ASP A 61 -8.22 6.93 -11.81
CA ASP A 61 -8.36 8.33 -12.17
C ASP A 61 -8.48 9.16 -10.88
N TYR A 62 -8.05 10.42 -10.90
CA TYR A 62 -8.10 11.30 -9.73
C TYR A 62 -9.52 11.61 -9.23
N LEU A 63 -10.53 11.48 -10.09
CA LEU A 63 -11.94 11.66 -9.72
C LEU A 63 -12.57 10.38 -9.15
N CYS A 64 -11.86 9.26 -9.19
CA CYS A 64 -12.38 7.98 -8.74
C CYS A 64 -11.72 7.50 -7.44
N ASP A 65 -12.46 6.68 -6.70
CA ASP A 65 -11.90 5.77 -5.70
C ASP A 65 -11.05 4.69 -6.42
N SER A 66 -10.20 4.00 -5.68
CA SER A 66 -9.17 3.12 -6.24
C SER A 66 -9.75 1.90 -6.94
N PRO A 67 -9.33 1.58 -8.18
CA PRO A 67 -9.59 0.26 -8.75
C PRO A 67 -8.78 -0.81 -8.02
N TRP A 68 -9.25 -2.06 -8.12
CA TRP A 68 -8.51 -3.22 -7.58
C TRP A 68 -7.06 -3.28 -8.08
N ALA A 69 -6.80 -2.89 -9.34
CA ALA A 69 -5.46 -2.87 -9.91
C ALA A 69 -4.48 -1.99 -9.11
N LEU A 70 -4.93 -0.81 -8.64
CA LEU A 70 -4.12 0.11 -7.85
C LEU A 70 -3.85 -0.45 -6.44
N ILE A 71 -4.89 -0.96 -5.78
CA ILE A 71 -4.77 -1.58 -4.46
C ILE A 71 -3.83 -2.78 -4.51
N ASN A 72 -3.99 -3.64 -5.51
CA ASN A 72 -3.11 -4.78 -5.70
C ASN A 72 -1.66 -4.31 -5.94
N SER A 73 -1.47 -3.32 -6.81
CA SER A 73 -0.14 -2.75 -7.07
C SER A 73 0.52 -2.16 -5.83
N SER A 74 -0.23 -1.49 -4.94
CA SER A 74 0.35 -0.90 -3.72
C SER A 74 0.81 -1.96 -2.73
N ILE A 75 0.05 -3.05 -2.54
CA ILE A 75 0.45 -4.17 -1.69
C ILE A 75 1.69 -4.88 -2.25
N TYR A 76 1.77 -5.08 -3.57
CA TYR A 76 2.97 -5.65 -4.20
C TYR A 76 4.19 -4.71 -4.08
N ALA A 77 3.99 -3.39 -4.20
CA ALA A 77 5.06 -2.42 -3.98
C ALA A 77 5.57 -2.44 -2.53
N MET A 78 4.67 -2.55 -1.54
CA MET A 78 5.07 -2.70 -0.13
C MET A 78 5.95 -3.94 0.05
N LYS A 79 5.54 -5.07 -0.53
CA LYS A 79 6.33 -6.31 -0.51
C LYS A 79 7.71 -6.16 -1.18
N GLU A 80 7.81 -5.41 -2.25
CA GLU A 80 9.09 -5.17 -2.94
C GLU A 80 10.03 -4.26 -2.13
N ILE A 81 9.47 -3.24 -1.46
CA ILE A 81 10.24 -2.26 -0.67
C ILE A 81 10.69 -2.85 0.67
N GLU A 82 9.77 -3.49 1.41
CA GLU A 82 10.04 -4.13 2.69
C GLU A 82 9.15 -5.37 2.85
N PRO A 83 9.64 -6.57 2.49
CA PRO A 83 8.90 -7.82 2.59
C PRO A 83 8.77 -8.36 4.02
N GLU A 84 9.62 -7.90 4.96
CA GLU A 84 9.69 -8.41 6.34
C GLU A 84 9.48 -7.29 7.38
N PRO A 85 8.34 -6.55 7.34
CA PRO A 85 7.99 -5.62 8.40
C PRO A 85 7.63 -6.37 9.70
N ASP A 86 7.86 -5.74 10.85
CA ASP A 86 7.47 -6.31 12.16
C ASP A 86 5.94 -6.42 12.29
N PHE A 87 5.22 -5.44 11.72
CA PHE A 87 3.76 -5.40 11.66
C PHE A 87 3.27 -4.43 10.58
N ILE A 88 1.96 -4.47 10.32
CA ILE A 88 1.26 -3.55 9.43
C ILE A 88 0.15 -2.86 10.22
N LEU A 89 0.16 -1.54 10.26
CA LEU A 89 -0.95 -0.72 10.73
C LEU A 89 -1.87 -0.45 9.54
N TRP A 90 -3.08 -0.99 9.59
CA TRP A 90 -4.11 -0.71 8.60
C TRP A 90 -5.29 -0.03 9.27
N THR A 91 -5.45 1.28 9.03
CA THR A 91 -6.47 2.09 9.72
C THR A 91 -7.79 2.20 8.94
N GLY A 92 -7.93 1.45 7.85
CA GLY A 92 -9.15 1.40 7.03
C GLY A 92 -9.56 2.76 6.46
N ALA A 93 -10.82 2.80 6.03
CA ALA A 93 -11.62 3.98 5.68
C ALA A 93 -13.06 3.64 6.04
N VAL A 94 -13.88 4.64 6.40
CA VAL A 94 -15.34 4.45 6.34
C VAL A 94 -15.72 4.27 4.86
N PRO A 95 -16.61 3.34 4.49
CA PRO A 95 -17.05 3.20 3.11
C PRO A 95 -17.48 4.58 2.60
N SER A 96 -16.95 5.00 1.45
CA SER A 96 -17.50 6.15 0.74
C SER A 96 -19.00 5.89 0.62
N PHE A 97 -19.80 6.80 1.20
CA PHE A 97 -21.25 6.72 1.16
C PHE A 97 -21.65 6.60 -0.31
N SER A 98 -21.95 5.37 -0.76
CA SER A 98 -22.85 5.17 -1.86
C SER A 98 -24.06 6.03 -1.53
N SER A 99 -24.33 7.03 -2.34
CA SER A 99 -25.61 7.70 -2.38
C SER A 99 -26.70 6.64 -2.33
N ALA A 100 -27.28 6.43 -1.15
CA ALA A 100 -28.55 5.77 -1.02
C ALA A 100 -29.51 6.58 -1.92
N PRO A 101 -30.28 5.92 -2.79
CA PRO A 101 -31.13 6.63 -3.73
C PRO A 101 -32.20 7.39 -2.93
N SER A 102 -32.23 8.71 -3.11
CA SER A 102 -33.40 9.55 -2.86
C SER A 102 -33.53 10.54 -4.00
#